data_AF-A0A6V7KZZ5-F1
#
_entry.id   AF-A0A6V7KZZ5-F1
#
_cell.length_a   1.000
_cell.length_b   1.000
_cell.length_c   1.000
_cell.angle_alpha   90.00
_cell.angle_beta   90.00
_cell.angle_gamma   90.00
#
_symmetry.space_group_name_H-M   'P 1'
#
loop_
_entity.id
_entity.type
_entity.pdbx_description
1 polymer ?
#
loop_
_entity_poly.entity_id
_entity_poly.type
_entity_poly.pdbx_seq_one_letter_code
_entity_poly.pdbx_strand_id
1 'polypeptide(L)' 'DDKNQVHMEGYQVSNQCMALVRDGCLVPTKDAPELGYVIESTDKQYVPDVYYKVSN' A
#
# COMPACT_ATOMS: atom_id res chain seq x y z
N ASP A 1 21.73 -2.56 -6.58
CA ASP A 1 22.40 -2.11 -7.81
C ASP A 1 23.89 -2.17 -7.55
N ASP A 2 24.55 -3.21 -8.04
CA ASP A 2 25.96 -3.48 -7.75
C ASP A 2 26.91 -2.85 -8.77
N LYS A 3 26.38 -2.07 -9.74
CA LYS A 3 27.18 -1.54 -10.86
C LYS A 3 27.01 -0.03 -11.11
N ASN A 4 26.23 0.70 -10.30
CA ASN A 4 26.01 2.15 -10.46
C ASN A 4 25.57 2.52 -11.88
N GLN A 5 24.75 1.67 -12.51
CA GLN A 5 24.19 1.93 -13.83
C GLN A 5 22.74 2.35 -13.67
N VAL A 6 22.27 3.29 -14.49
CA VAL A 6 20.86 3.66 -14.52
C VAL A 6 20.04 2.41 -14.86
N HIS A 7 19.35 1.89 -13.84
CA HIS A 7 18.49 0.72 -13.95
C HIS A 7 17.04 1.19 -13.87
N MET A 8 16.19 0.65 -14.75
CA MET A 8 14.75 0.93 -14.75
C MET A 8 14.01 -0.33 -14.33
N GLU A 9 13.21 -0.21 -13.28
CA GLU A 9 12.36 -1.28 -12.78
C GLU A 9 10.89 -0.89 -12.98
N GLY A 10 10.14 -1.78 -13.62
CA GLY A 10 8.70 -1.62 -13.81
C GLY A 10 7.94 -2.44 -12.78
N TYR A 11 7.05 -1.79 -12.05
CA TYR A 11 6.17 -2.42 -11.07
C TYR A 11 4.71 -2.13 -11.40
N GLN A 12 3.83 -3.07 -11.05
CA GLN A 12 2.39 -2.88 -11.08
C GLN A 12 1.79 -3.32 -9.75
N VAL A 13 0.76 -2.62 -9.30
CA VAL A 13 0.02 -2.96 -8.10
C VAL A 13 -1.06 -4.00 -8.37
N SER A 14 -1.39 -4.79 -7.36
CA SER A 14 -2.55 -5.69 -7.44
C SER A 14 -3.86 -4.90 -7.51
N ASN A 15 -4.88 -5.47 -8.15
CA ASN A 15 -6.21 -4.86 -8.23
C ASN A 15 -6.80 -4.59 -6.83
N GLN A 16 -6.47 -5.43 -5.84
CA GLN A 16 -6.90 -5.25 -4.46
C GLN A 16 -6.27 -4.00 -3.83
N CYS A 17 -4.98 -3.78 -4.02
CA CYS A 17 -4.31 -2.57 -3.54
C CYS A 17 -4.87 -1.31 -4.23
N MET A 18 -5.12 -1.38 -5.53
CA MET A 18 -5.70 -0.28 -6.30
C MET A 18 -7.09 0.11 -5.78
N ALA A 19 -7.93 -0.86 -5.41
CA ALA A 19 -9.24 -0.60 -4.83
C ALA A 19 -9.13 0.08 -3.46
N LEU A 20 -8.25 -0.40 -2.58
CA LEU A 20 -8.06 0.19 -1.24
C LEU A 20 -7.58 1.64 -1.30
N VAL A 21 -6.67 1.97 -2.22
CA VAL A 21 -6.18 3.34 -2.41
C VAL A 21 -7.28 4.23 -3.00
N ARG A 22 -8.00 3.74 -4.02
CA ARG A 22 -9.10 4.48 -4.66
C ARG A 22 -10.20 4.83 -3.67
N ASP A 23 -10.54 3.88 -2.81
CA ASP A 23 -11.63 4.01 -1.84
C ASP A 23 -11.14 4.69 -0.54
N GLY A 24 -9.88 5.13 -0.48
CA GLY A 24 -9.31 5.89 0.64
C GLY A 24 -9.02 5.07 1.90
N CYS A 25 -9.08 3.74 1.83
CA CYS A 25 -8.90 2.85 2.96
C CYS A 25 -7.42 2.65 3.34
N LEU A 26 -6.49 2.81 2.39
CA LEU A 26 -5.05 2.60 2.57
C LEU A 26 -4.27 3.87 2.20
N VAL A 27 -3.51 4.40 3.15
CA VAL A 27 -2.71 5.63 3.00
C VAL A 27 -1.22 5.36 3.28
N PRO A 28 -0.29 6.13 2.66
CA PRO A 28 1.14 5.97 2.94
C PRO A 28 1.46 6.42 4.37
N THR A 29 2.50 5.82 4.97
CA THR A 29 3.07 6.37 6.21
C THR A 29 4.15 7.40 5.89
N LYS A 30 4.37 8.33 6.81
CA LYS A 30 5.39 9.38 6.63
C LYS A 30 6.81 8.88 6.90
N ASP A 31 6.96 8.09 7.96
CA ASP A 31 8.28 7.75 8.52
C ASP A 31 8.75 6.33 8.15
N ALA A 32 7.89 5.51 7.53
CA ALA A 32 8.18 4.14 7.11
C ALA A 32 7.63 3.88 5.69
N PRO A 33 8.32 4.34 4.63
CA PRO A 33 7.85 4.25 3.24
C PRO A 33 7.56 2.81 2.76
N GLU A 34 8.10 1.81 3.44
CA GLU A 34 7.83 0.38 3.22
C GLU A 34 6.49 -0.10 3.78
N LEU A 35 5.80 0.70 4.59
CA LEU A 35 4.52 0.37 5.23
C LEU A 35 3.37 1.20 4.68
N GLY A 36 2.18 0.60 4.67
CA GLY A 36 0.90 1.28 4.44
C GLY A 36 0.03 1.25 5.70
N TYR A 37 -0.75 2.31 5.91
CA TYR A 37 -1.66 2.45 7.05
C TYR A 37 -3.12 2.31 6.62
N VAL A 38 -3.86 1.43 7.29
CA VAL A 38 -5.30 1.30 7.11
C VAL A 38 -5.98 2.29 8.05
N ILE A 39 -6.76 3.21 7.49
CA ILE A 39 -7.43 4.24 8.29
C ILE A 39 -8.60 3.65 9.10
N GLU A 40 -8.96 4.30 10.20
CA GLU A 40 -10.11 3.89 10.98
C GLU A 40 -11.43 4.30 10.31
N SER A 41 -12.48 3.51 10.55
CA SER A 41 -13.82 3.85 10.11
C SER A 41 -14.31 5.15 10.77
N THR A 42 -15.05 5.96 10.02
CA THR A 42 -15.71 7.17 10.50
C THR A 42 -17.21 7.11 10.23
N ASP A 43 -17.96 8.10 10.70
CA ASP A 43 -19.38 8.29 10.39
C ASP A 43 -19.66 8.45 8.89
N LYS A 44 -18.67 8.94 8.13
CA LYS A 44 -18.78 9.23 6.69
C LYS A 44 -18.25 8.12 5.79
N GLN A 45 -17.40 7.24 6.32
CA GLN A 45 -16.72 6.22 5.55
C GLN A 45 -16.47 4.97 6.40
N TYR A 46 -17.00 3.85 5.93
CA TYR A 46 -16.69 2.54 6.47
C TYR A 46 -15.40 1.99 5.86
N VAL A 47 -14.50 1.48 6.69
CA VAL A 47 -13.23 0.87 6.31
C VAL A 47 -13.22 -0.57 6.84
N PRO A 48 -13.17 -1.59 5.96
CA PRO A 48 -13.18 -2.98 6.38
C PRO A 48 -11.82 -3.40 6.97
N ASP A 49 -11.83 -4.48 7.74
CA ASP A 49 -10.58 -5.13 8.17
C ASP A 49 -9.78 -5.63 6.96
N VAL A 50 -8.48 -5.31 6.94
CA VAL A 50 -7.56 -5.70 5.87
C VAL A 50 -6.53 -6.69 6.42
N TYR A 51 -6.41 -7.85 5.79
CA TYR A 51 -5.47 -8.91 6.14
C TYR A 51 -4.50 -9.17 4.99
N TYR A 52 -3.25 -9.51 5.32
CA TYR A 52 -2.24 -9.93 4.35
C TYR A 52 -1.53 -11.20 4.82
N LYS A 53 -1.05 -12.00 3.87
CA LYS A 53 -0.27 -13.20 4.16
C LYS A 53 1.21 -12.85 4.19
N VAL A 54 1.87 -13.11 5.32
CA VAL A 54 3.33 -13.03 5.43
C VAL A 54 3.93 -14.29 4.80
N SER A 55 4.84 -14.11 3.84
CA SER A 55 5.68 -15.20 3.34
C SER A 55 6.92 -15.26 4.21
N ASN A 56 7.10 -16.37 4.93
CA ASN A 56 8.33 -16.69 5.66
C ASN A 56 9.31 -17.46 4.78
#